data_AF-A0A2H6JBT3-F1
#
_entry.id   AF-A0A2H6JBT3-F1
#
_cell.length_a   1.000
_cell.length_b   1.000
_cell.length_c   1.000
_cell.angle_alpha   90.00
_cell.angle_beta   90.00
_cell.angle_gamma   90.00
#
_symmetry.space_group_name_H-M   'P 1'
#
loop_
_entity.id
_entity.type
_entity.pdbx_description
1 polymer ?
#
loop_
_entity_poly.entity_id
_entity_poly.type
_entity_poly.pdbx_seq_one_letter_code
_entity_poly.pdbx_strand_id
1 'polypeptide(L)' 'MSVSRTINGRMVVARPVFKGAPLPAYWVGAVNDRPMTRTFPSAHDVFRFVKHNARRV' A
#
# COMPACT_ATOMS: atom_id res chain seq x y z
N MET A 1 -11.71 4.57 -1.89
CA MET A 1 -11.60 3.30 -2.67
C MET A 1 -10.20 2.74 -2.46
N SER A 2 -10.08 1.48 -1.99
CA SER A 2 -8.78 0.80 -1.87
C SER A 2 -8.49 -0.03 -3.11
N VAL A 3 -7.22 -0.28 -3.39
CA VAL A 3 -6.79 -1.14 -4.49
C VAL A 3 -6.02 -2.31 -3.91
N SER A 4 -6.35 -3.54 -4.31
CA SER A 4 -5.68 -4.75 -3.85
C SER A 4 -5.00 -5.49 -4.98
N ARG A 5 -3.87 -6.15 -4.69
CA ARG A 5 -3.14 -6.99 -5.63
C ARG A 5 -2.43 -8.12 -4.90
N THR A 6 -2.44 -9.31 -5.49
CA THR A 6 -1.60 -10.42 -5.02
C THR A 6 -0.19 -10.26 -5.58
N ILE A 7 0.82 -10.27 -4.70
CA ILE A 7 2.25 -10.15 -5.05
C ILE A 7 3.00 -11.26 -4.31
N ASN A 8 3.66 -12.14 -5.07
CA ASN A 8 4.43 -13.28 -4.52
C ASN A 8 3.62 -14.13 -3.52
N GLY A 9 2.36 -14.42 -3.84
CA GLY A 9 1.44 -15.19 -2.98
C GLY A 9 0.91 -14.44 -1.76
N ARG A 10 1.18 -13.14 -1.61
CA ARG A 10 0.70 -12.30 -0.52
C ARG A 10 -0.34 -11.31 -1.02
N MET A 11 -1.44 -11.15 -0.29
CA MET A 11 -2.43 -10.13 -0.58
C MET A 11 -1.91 -8.77 -0.11
N VAL A 12 -1.77 -7.82 -1.03
CA VAL A 12 -1.36 -6.45 -0.73
C VAL A 12 -2.54 -5.51 -0.95
N VAL A 13 -2.87 -4.71 0.04
CA VAL A 13 -3.95 -3.71 -0.04
C VAL A 13 -3.35 -2.33 0.10
N ALA A 14 -3.56 -1.47 -0.89
CA ALA A 14 -3.20 -0.05 -0.87
C ALA A 14 -4.45 0.79 -0.58
N ARG A 15 -4.38 1.65 0.44
CA ARG A 15 -5.48 2.52 0.87
C ARG A 15 -5.07 3.99 0.76
N PRO A 16 -5.87 4.83 0.08
CA PRO A 16 -5.64 6.27 0.07
C PRO A 16 -6.01 6.89 1.42
N VAL A 17 -5.23 7.87 1.87
CA VAL A 17 -5.53 8.69 3.04
C VAL A 17 -5.74 10.13 2.60
N PHE A 18 -6.92 10.66 2.91
CA PHE A 18 -7.33 12.02 2.54
C PHE A 18 -7.20 12.94 3.76
N LYS A 19 -6.74 14.17 3.54
CA LYS A 19 -6.65 15.23 4.56
C LYS A 19 -7.46 16.46 4.13
N GLY A 20 -8.73 16.24 3.80
CA GLY A 20 -9.65 17.32 3.39
C GLY A 20 -9.51 17.80 1.93
N ALA A 21 -8.66 17.17 1.13
CA ALA A 21 -8.51 17.44 -0.30
C ALA A 21 -9.15 16.34 -1.17
N PRO A 22 -9.55 16.63 -2.43
CA PRO A 22 -10.10 15.63 -3.36
C PRO A 22 -9.09 14.55 -3.76
N LEU A 23 -7.80 14.88 -3.67
CA LEU A 23 -6.71 13.96 -3.94
C LEU A 23 -6.17 13.39 -2.61
N PRO A 24 -5.74 12.11 -2.60
CA PRO A 24 -5.13 11.52 -1.43
C PRO A 24 -3.83 12.25 -1.10
N ALA A 25 -3.63 12.56 0.18
CA ALA A 25 -2.39 13.16 0.68
C ALA A 25 -1.25 12.13 0.66
N TYR A 26 -1.57 10.86 0.92
CA TYR A 26 -0.66 9.73 0.81
C TYR A 26 -1.45 8.42 0.74
N TRP A 27 -0.72 7.33 0.57
CA TRP A 27 -1.20 5.97 0.57
C TRP A 27 -0.53 5.18 1.69
N VAL A 28 -1.27 4.26 2.27
CA VAL A 28 -0.74 3.25 3.21
C VAL A 28 -0.98 1.88 2.61
N GLY A 29 -0.15 0.91 2.95
CA GLY A 29 -0.33 -0.45 2.50
C GLY A 29 -0.47 -1.44 3.66
N ALA A 30 -1.11 -2.56 3.39
CA ALA A 30 -1.14 -3.72 4.27
C ALA A 30 -0.78 -4.98 3.46
N VAL A 31 -0.06 -5.92 4.08
CA VAL A 31 0.31 -7.22 3.49
C VAL A 31 -0.30 -8.32 4.35
N ASN A 32 -1.17 -9.16 3.79
CA ASN A 32 -1.94 -10.16 4.53
C ASN A 32 -2.54 -9.57 5.82
N ASP A 33 -3.24 -8.43 5.65
CA ASP A 33 -3.86 -7.64 6.73
C ASP A 33 -2.91 -7.01 7.76
N ARG A 34 -1.60 -7.19 7.64
CA ARG A 34 -0.61 -6.49 8.47
C ARG A 34 -0.31 -5.11 7.89
N PRO A 35 -0.67 -4.02 8.59
CA PRO A 35 -0.41 -2.67 8.11
C PRO A 35 1.10 -2.38 8.12
N MET A 36 1.56 -1.69 7.07
CA MET A 36 2.92 -1.16 7.01
C MET A 36 2.97 0.18 7.73
N THR A 37 4.07 0.47 8.43
CA THR A 37 4.30 1.74 9.14
C THR A 37 4.70 2.90 8.23
N ARG A 38 4.88 2.64 6.93
CA ARG A 38 5.34 3.62 5.93
C ARG A 38 4.19 4.18 5.11
N THR A 39 4.30 5.46 4.76
CA THR A 39 3.42 6.14 3.81
C THR A 39 4.06 6.21 2.41
N PHE A 40 3.22 6.26 1.38
CA PHE A 40 3.60 6.23 -0.03
C PHE A 40 2.89 7.35 -0.80
N PRO A 41 3.48 7.90 -1.86
CA PRO A 41 2.83 8.95 -2.65
C PRO A 41 1.73 8.39 -3.57
N SER A 42 1.79 7.10 -3.92
CA SER A 42 0.78 6.44 -4.77
C SER A 42 0.52 4.98 -4.38
N ALA A 43 -0.59 4.41 -4.87
CA ALA A 43 -0.86 2.98 -4.77
C ALA A 43 0.21 2.12 -5.46
N HIS A 44 0.73 2.59 -6.59
CA HIS A 44 1.77 1.87 -7.33
C HIS A 44 3.06 1.72 -6.52
N ASP A 45 3.42 2.75 -5.75
CA ASP A 45 4.61 2.70 -4.89
C ASP A 45 4.45 1.71 -3.73
N VAL A 46 3.24 1.52 -3.20
CA VAL A 46 2.92 0.45 -2.23
C VAL A 46 3.26 -0.92 -2.84
N PHE A 47 2.76 -1.19 -4.04
CA PHE A 47 2.98 -2.48 -4.70
C PHE A 47 4.43 -2.70 -5.09
N ARG A 48 5.10 -1.67 -5.62
CA ARG A 48 6.53 -1.72 -5.93
C ARG A 48 7.35 -2.01 -4.67
N PHE A 49 7.05 -1.33 -3.56
CA PHE A 49 7.74 -1.57 -2.29
C PHE A 49 7.63 -3.02 -1.85
N VAL A 50 6.42 -3.59 -1.83
CA VAL A 50 6.23 -4.99 -1.42
C VAL A 50 6.90 -5.95 -2.39
N LYS A 51 6.85 -5.70 -3.71
CA LYS A 51 7.52 -6.53 -4.71
C LYS A 51 9.03 -6.63 -4.47
N HIS A 52 9.68 -5.52 -4.10
CA HIS A 52 11.13 -5.49 -3.85
C HIS A 52 11.51 -5.91 -2.41
N ASN A 53 10.61 -5.76 -1.44
CA ASN A 53 10.91 -5.96 -0.02
C ASN A 53 10.18 -7.15 0.62
N ALA A 54 9.54 -8.03 -0.16
CA ALA A 54 8.75 -9.17 0.34
C ALA A 54 9.46 -10.11 1.35
N ARG A 55 10.77 -9.99 1.55
CA ARG A 55 11.50 -10.73 2.59
C ARG A 55 11.48 -10.07 3.99
N ARG A 56 11.07 -8.80 4.09
CA ARG A 56 11.16 -7.96 5.31
C ARG A 56 9.81 -7.41 5.80
N VAL A 57 8.72 -7.69 5.10
CA VAL A 57 7.34 -7.27 5.44
C VAL A 57 6.53 -8.46 5.92
#